data_AF-A0A949T8V8-F1
#
_entry.id   AF-A0A949T8V8-F1
#
_cell.length_a   1.000
_cell.length_b   1.000
_cell.length_c   1.000
_cell.angle_alpha   90.00
_cell.angle_beta   90.00
_cell.angle_gamma   90.00
#
_symmetry.space_group_name_H-M   'P 1'
#
loop_
_entity.id
_entity.type
_entity.pdbx_description
1 polymer ?
#
loop_
_entity_poly.entity_id
_entity_poly.type
_entity_poly.pdbx_seq_one_letter_code
_entity_poly.pdbx_strand_id
1 'polypeptide(L)' 'MQPTFEQLKELYRVSVELTNMYVSIHLVRLDERTSNVIVLAGDGIEVYIHFDGEVTIA' A
#
# COMPACT_ATOMS: atom_id res chain seq x y z
N MET A 1 -11.10 -8.04 -8.39
CA MET A 1 -10.00 -8.93 -7.94
C MET A 1 -9.84 -8.86 -6.43
N GLN A 2 -9.09 -9.80 -5.83
CA GLN A 2 -8.69 -9.74 -4.41
C GLN A 2 -7.15 -9.67 -4.33
N PRO A 3 -6.59 -8.93 -3.36
CA PRO A 3 -5.15 -8.91 -3.12
C PRO A 3 -4.65 -10.27 -2.61
N THR A 4 -3.36 -10.54 -2.80
CA THR A 4 -2.71 -11.74 -2.25
C THR A 4 -2.56 -11.62 -0.74
N PHE A 5 -2.26 -12.75 -0.09
CA PHE A 5 -1.98 -12.75 1.35
C PHE A 5 -0.75 -11.89 1.71
N GLU A 6 0.32 -11.97 0.91
CA GLU A 6 1.52 -11.16 1.11
C GLU A 6 1.20 -9.65 0.98
N GLN A 7 0.39 -9.28 -0.02
CA GLN A 7 -0.08 -7.90 -0.16
C GLN A 7 -0.88 -7.40 1.05
N LEU A 8 -1.77 -8.23 1.60
CA LEU A 8 -2.56 -7.87 2.78
C LEU A 8 -1.69 -7.68 4.03
N LYS A 9 -0.70 -8.56 4.21
CA LYS A 9 0.25 -8.49 5.32
C LYS A 9 1.07 -7.20 5.24
N GLU A 10 1.61 -6.87 4.07
CA GLU A 10 2.39 -5.65 3.90
C GLU A 10 1.52 -4.39 3.93
N LEU A 11 0.28 -4.43 3.42
CA LEU A 11 -0.67 -3.33 3.56
C LEU A 11 -0.94 -3.00 5.03
N TYR A 12 -1.14 -4.02 5.87
CA TYR A 12 -1.28 -3.82 7.31
C TYR A 12 -0.03 -3.17 7.91
N ARG A 13 1.16 -3.68 7.58
CA ARG A 13 2.43 -3.16 8.08
C ARG A 13 2.65 -1.70 7.69
N VAL A 14 2.50 -1.38 6.40
CA VAL A 14 2.62 -0.01 5.85
C VAL A 14 1.63 0.94 6.51
N SER A 15 0.38 0.48 6.72
CA SER A 15 -0.64 1.31 7.37
C SER A 15 -0.26 1.67 8.80
N VAL A 16 0.27 0.71 9.57
CA VAL A 16 0.76 0.95 10.94
C VAL A 16 1.97 1.88 10.92
N GLU A 17 2.93 1.68 10.03
CA GLU A 17 4.11 2.55 9.91
C GLU A 17 3.73 4.01 9.59
N LEU A 18 2.85 4.24 8.61
CA LEU A 18 2.38 5.57 8.23
C LEU A 18 1.63 6.25 9.38
N THR A 19 0.73 5.53 10.04
CA THR A 19 -0.07 6.10 11.13
C THR A 19 0.72 6.34 12.41
N ASN A 20 1.76 5.55 12.69
CA ASN A 20 2.73 5.83 13.76
C ASN A 20 3.51 7.12 13.51
N MET A 21 3.72 7.48 12.25
CA MET A 21 4.32 8.76 11.85
C MET A 21 3.30 9.91 11.76
N TYR A 22 2.05 9.68 12.17
CA TYR A 22 0.94 10.63 12.01
C TYR A 22 0.68 11.05 10.55
N VAL A 23 1.03 10.19 9.59
CA VAL A 23 0.74 10.41 8.18
C VAL A 23 -0.63 9.82 7.86
N SER A 24 -1.54 10.68 7.40
CA SER A 24 -2.89 10.29 6.98
C SER A 24 -2.85 9.45 5.70
N ILE A 25 -3.59 8.34 5.68
CA ILE A 25 -3.80 7.52 4.48
C ILE A 25 -5.04 8.05 3.76
N HIS A 26 -4.87 8.51 2.51
CA HIS A 26 -5.92 9.15 1.73
C HIS A 26 -6.64 8.16 0.83
N LEU A 27 -5.91 7.16 0.30
CA LEU A 27 -6.46 6.16 -0.61
C LEU A 27 -5.73 4.83 -0.46
N VAL A 28 -6.50 3.74 -0.49
CA VAL A 28 -5.99 2.39 -0.72
C VAL A 28 -6.78 1.78 -1.87
N ARG A 29 -6.10 1.27 -2.89
CA ARG A 29 -6.76 0.62 -4.04
C ARG A 29 -5.98 -0.58 -4.53
N LEU A 30 -6.67 -1.57 -5.07
CA LEU A 30 -6.07 -2.59 -5.91
C LEU A 30 -6.15 -2.11 -7.36
N ASP A 31 -5.00 -2.00 -8.02
CA ASP A 31 -4.95 -1.68 -9.45
C ASP A 31 -5.17 -2.95 -10.28
N GLU A 32 -6.29 -3.00 -11.01
CA GLU A 32 -6.66 -4.17 -11.82
C GLU A 32 -5.75 -4.37 -13.05
N ARG A 33 -4.99 -3.35 -13.47
CA ARG A 33 -4.07 -3.47 -14.61
C ARG A 33 -2.75 -4.15 -14.23
N THR A 34 -2.26 -3.88 -13.02
CA THR A 34 -0.94 -4.33 -12.55
C THR A 34 -1.03 -5.35 -11.42
N SER A 35 -2.21 -5.54 -10.84
CA SER A 35 -2.45 -6.31 -9.61
C SER A 35 -1.72 -5.77 -8.38
N ASN A 36 -1.20 -4.54 -8.40
CA ASN A 36 -0.55 -3.91 -7.25
C ASN A 36 -1.59 -3.31 -6.29
N VAL A 37 -1.33 -3.39 -4.99
CA VAL A 37 -2.02 -2.53 -4.03
C VAL A 37 -1.29 -1.19 -3.99
N ILE A 38 -2.01 -0.10 -4.12
CA ILE A 38 -1.49 1.26 -4.11
C ILE A 38 -2.03 1.97 -2.87
N VAL A 39 -1.15 2.59 -2.10
CA VAL A 39 -1.47 3.42 -0.94
C VAL A 39 -1.00 4.85 -1.20
N LEU A 40 -1.93 5.81 -1.18
CA LEU A 40 -1.61 7.23 -1.21
C LEU A 40 -1.75 7.81 0.19
N ALA A 41 -0.70 8.47 0.67
CA ALA A 41 -0.65 9.00 2.02
C ALA A 41 0.09 10.35 2.09
N GLY A 42 -0.33 11.20 3.04
CA GLY A 42 0.27 12.52 3.26
C GLY A 42 0.38 13.38 2.00
N ASP A 43 1.44 14.18 1.95
CA ASP A 43 1.72 15.10 0.85
C ASP A 43 2.64 14.45 -0.20
N GLY A 44 2.13 13.43 -0.87
CA GLY A 44 2.77 12.84 -2.05
C GLY A 44 3.49 11.51 -1.84
N ILE A 45 3.27 10.81 -0.72
CA ILE A 45 3.77 9.45 -0.56
C ILE A 45 2.86 8.50 -1.35
N GLU A 46 3.47 7.77 -2.28
CA GLU A 46 2.81 6.72 -3.03
C GLU A 46 3.55 5.39 -2.83
N VAL A 47 2.87 4.44 -2.18
CA VAL A 47 3.41 3.11 -1.90
C VAL A 47 2.76 2.11 -2.84
N TYR A 48 3.58 1.28 -3.47
CA TYR A 48 3.16 0.14 -4.26
C TYR A 48 3.51 -1.15 -3.54
N ILE A 49 2.56 -2.05 -3.44
CA ILE A 49 2.75 -3.40 -2.91
C ILE A 49 2.47 -4.38 -4.04
N HIS A 50 3.55 -4.98 -4.53
CA HIS A 50 3.53 -5.91 -5.64
C HIS A 50 2.89 -7.24 -5.27
N PHE A 51 2.59 -8.07 -6.27
CA PHE A 51 1.83 -9.30 -6.10
C PHE A 51 2.44 -10.27 -5.05
N ASP A 52 3.77 -10.27 -4.95
CA ASP A 52 4.57 -11.08 -4.02
C ASP A 52 4.80 -10.42 -2.65
N GLY A 53 4.29 -9.20 -2.44
CA GLY A 53 4.51 -8.42 -1.23
C GLY A 53 5.73 -7.52 -1.28
N GLU A 54 6.48 -7.42 -2.38
CA GLU A 54 7.54 -6.41 -2.48
C GLU A 54 6.92 -5.00 -2.37
N VAL A 55 7.52 -4.15 -1.53
CA VAL A 55 7.06 -2.78 -1.28
C VAL A 55 8.02 -1.79 -1.92
N THR A 56 7.50 -0.93 -2.79
CA THR A 56 8.24 0.19 -3.40
C THR A 56 7.54 1.51 -3.10
N ILE A 57 8.34 2.59 -3.03
CA ILE A 57 7.85 3.95 -2.78
C ILE A 57 8.29 4.82 -3.96
N ALA A 58 7.37 5.60 -4.51
CA ALA A 58 7.64 6.56 -5.57
C ALA A 58 7.88 7.98 -5.04
#